data_AF-A0A838V489-F1
#
_entry.id   AF-A0A838V489-F1
#
_cell.length_a   1.000
_cell.length_b   1.000
_cell.length_c   1.000
_cell.angle_alpha   90.00
_cell.angle_beta   90.00
_cell.angle_gamma   90.00
#
_symmetry.space_group_name_H-M   'P 1'
#
loop_
_entity.id
_entity.type
_entity.pdbx_description
1 polymer ?
#
loop_
_entity_poly.entity_id
_entity_poly.type
_entity_poly.pdbx_seq_one_letter_code
_entity_poly.pdbx_strand_id
1 'polypeptide(L)'
;MGQFDGQPSIRWSLRGLNEEGDEAWLIRGISRKLYHCPGCHGNIEVGDEHTIVQYVRRLGGTDHHHWHRQCAEEILIPELGNLRRIPASESSQSKLEARGRVPSGRRRRR
;
A
#
# COMPACT_ATOMS: atom_id res chain seq x y z
N MET A 1 16.62 4.27 15.38
CA MET A 1 16.31 4.16 13.94
C MET A 1 15.88 2.72 13.67
N GLY A 2 14.57 2.48 13.60
CA GLY A 2 14.00 1.13 13.60
C GLY A 2 13.92 0.53 12.19
N GLN A 3 14.76 -0.48 11.93
CA GLN A 3 14.72 -1.59 10.95
C GLN A 3 14.19 -1.42 9.50
N PHE A 4 13.65 -0.29 9.09
CA PHE A 4 13.14 -0.07 7.73
C PHE A 4 13.51 1.32 7.26
N ASP A 5 14.70 1.44 6.67
CA ASP A 5 14.99 2.58 5.81
C ASP A 5 14.09 2.48 4.57
N GLY A 6 12.99 3.21 4.59
CA GLY A 6 12.51 3.86 3.40
C GLY A 6 11.28 3.30 2.70
N GLN A 7 10.81 4.18 1.85
CA GLN A 7 9.72 4.10 0.89
C GLN A 7 9.79 2.88 -0.04
N PRO A 8 8.67 2.47 -0.65
CA PRO A 8 8.71 1.57 -1.79
C PRO A 8 9.56 2.14 -2.93
N SER A 9 10.17 1.24 -3.70
CA SER A 9 11.05 1.55 -4.83
C SER A 9 10.58 0.81 -6.08
N ILE A 10 11.28 0.98 -7.20
CA ILE A 10 10.98 0.23 -8.43
C ILE A 10 11.15 -1.29 -8.27
N ARG A 11 12.02 -1.75 -7.35
CA ARG A 11 12.30 -3.18 -7.16
C ARG A 11 11.49 -3.80 -6.02
N TRP A 12 11.08 -3.00 -5.04
CA TRP A 12 10.51 -3.48 -3.79
C TRP A 12 9.31 -2.66 -3.38
N SER A 13 8.24 -3.34 -2.99
CA SER A 13 7.09 -2.78 -2.30
C SER A 13 7.19 -3.08 -0.80
N LEU A 14 6.38 -2.40 0.01
CA LEU A 14 6.19 -2.76 1.42
C LEU A 14 4.84 -3.41 1.61
N ARG A 15 4.76 -4.36 2.54
CA ARG A 15 3.51 -4.97 2.98
C ARG A 15 3.45 -4.95 4.49
N GLY A 16 2.37 -4.43 5.05
CA GLY A 16 2.07 -4.44 6.47
C GLY A 16 0.61 -4.79 6.74
N LEU A 17 0.19 -4.65 7.99
CA LEU A 17 -1.20 -4.76 8.44
C LEU A 17 -1.59 -3.48 9.16
N ASN A 18 -2.80 -2.97 8.90
CA ASN A 18 -3.38 -1.91 9.73
C ASN A 18 -4.01 -2.49 11.01
N GLU A 19 -4.54 -1.62 11.87
CA GLU A 19 -5.20 -2.02 13.12
C GLU A 19 -6.45 -2.90 12.91
N GLU A 20 -7.13 -2.73 11.77
CA GLU A 20 -8.30 -3.55 11.37
C GLU A 20 -7.91 -4.96 10.89
N GLY A 21 -6.61 -5.21 10.69
CA GLY A 21 -6.06 -6.46 10.17
C GLY A 21 -6.12 -6.60 8.64
N ASP A 22 -6.35 -5.51 7.92
CA ASP A 22 -6.28 -5.45 6.47
C ASP A 22 -4.83 -5.44 5.99
N GLU A 23 -4.56 -6.05 4.83
CA GLU A 23 -3.22 -5.96 4.25
C GLU A 23 -3.02 -4.59 3.59
N ALA A 24 -2.01 -3.85 4.02
CA ALA A 24 -1.59 -2.59 3.41
C ALA A 24 -0.38 -2.85 2.50
N TRP A 25 -0.54 -2.63 1.19
CA TRP A 25 0.52 -2.79 0.20
C TRP A 25 0.96 -1.42 -0.31
N LEU A 26 2.19 -1.02 0.01
CA LEU A 26 2.75 0.27 -0.39
C LEU A 26 3.63 0.09 -1.62
N ILE A 27 3.30 0.83 -2.67
CA ILE A 27 3.83 0.66 -4.02
C ILE A 27 4.30 2.02 -4.53
N ARG A 28 5.46 2.07 -5.17
CA ARG A 28 5.94 3.28 -5.83
C ARG A 28 5.09 3.56 -7.08
N GLY A 29 4.53 4.75 -7.18
CA GLY A 29 3.77 5.23 -8.34
C GLY A 29 4.37 6.51 -8.93
N ILE A 30 4.08 6.74 -10.21
CA ILE A 30 4.21 8.06 -10.85
C ILE A 30 2.80 8.54 -11.17
N SER A 31 2.47 9.74 -10.74
CA SER A 31 1.15 10.32 -10.87
C SER A 31 0.80 10.56 -12.34
N ARG A 32 -0.34 10.03 -12.79
CA ARG A 32 -0.85 10.20 -14.17
C ARG A 32 -1.94 11.27 -14.28
N LYS A 33 -2.46 11.73 -13.15
CA LYS A 33 -3.51 12.74 -12.99
C LYS A 33 -3.41 13.31 -11.57
N LEU A 34 -4.07 14.42 -11.32
CA LEU A 34 -4.09 15.00 -9.98
C LEU A 34 -4.76 14.05 -8.97
N TYR A 35 -4.07 13.78 -7.87
CA TYR A 35 -4.58 13.02 -6.73
C TYR A 35 -4.52 13.86 -5.47
N HIS A 36 -5.24 13.44 -4.44
CA HIS A 36 -5.29 14.13 -3.16
C HIS A 36 -4.70 13.24 -2.07
N CYS A 37 -3.69 13.76 -1.36
CA CYS A 37 -3.02 13.01 -0.30
C CYS A 37 -3.86 13.01 0.99
N PRO A 38 -4.18 11.84 1.58
CA PRO A 38 -4.94 11.77 2.83
C PRO A 38 -4.22 12.38 4.04
N GLY A 39 -2.87 12.38 4.06
CA GLY A 39 -2.10 12.87 5.20
C GLY A 39 -2.09 14.39 5.36
N CYS A 40 -1.80 15.13 4.29
CA CYS A 40 -1.67 16.59 4.34
C CYS A 40 -2.82 17.33 3.63
N HIS A 41 -3.73 16.61 2.98
CA HIS A 41 -4.78 17.17 2.12
C HIS A 41 -4.27 18.04 0.95
N GLY A 42 -3.00 17.86 0.57
CA GLY A 42 -2.40 18.51 -0.59
C GLY A 42 -2.58 17.71 -1.87
N ASN A 43 -2.45 18.39 -3.01
CA ASN A 43 -2.42 17.75 -4.31
C ASN A 43 -1.10 17.00 -4.54
N ILE A 44 -1.19 15.86 -5.19
CA ILE A 44 -0.07 15.16 -5.81
C ILE A 44 -0.16 15.47 -7.30
N GLU A 45 0.79 16.26 -7.81
CA GLU A 45 0.74 16.78 -9.16
C GLU A 45 1.03 15.68 -10.20
N VAL A 46 0.69 15.95 -11.46
CA VAL A 46 0.99 15.01 -12.54
C VAL A 46 2.50 14.89 -12.72
N GLY A 47 3.00 13.65 -12.82
CA GLY A 47 4.44 13.35 -12.91
C GLY A 47 5.12 13.14 -11.56
N ASP A 48 4.47 13.48 -10.44
CA ASP A 48 5.07 13.30 -9.12
C ASP A 48 5.22 11.82 -8.75
N GLU A 49 6.38 11.50 -8.19
CA GLU A 49 6.58 10.22 -7.52
C GLU A 49 5.87 10.21 -6.17
N HIS A 50 5.06 9.19 -5.94
CA HIS A 50 4.22 9.08 -4.77
C HIS A 50 4.07 7.62 -4.34
N THR A 51 3.51 7.41 -3.14
CA THR A 51 3.23 6.08 -2.60
C THR A 51 1.75 5.77 -2.81
N ILE A 52 1.48 4.70 -3.55
CA ILE A 52 0.14 4.12 -3.66
C ILE A 52 0.02 3.10 -2.54
N VAL A 53 -0.93 3.28 -1.64
CA VAL A 53 -1.32 2.22 -0.70
C VAL A 53 -2.54 1.51 -1.26
N GLN A 54 -2.45 0.20 -1.44
CA GLN A 54 -3.58 -0.66 -1.78
C GLN A 54 -3.91 -1.50 -0.55
N TYR A 55 -5.11 -1.29 -0.01
CA TYR A 55 -5.67 -2.14 1.04
C TYR A 55 -6.33 -3.37 0.43
N VAL A 56 -6.06 -4.53 1.02
CA VAL A 56 -6.81 -5.77 0.79
C VAL A 56 -7.57 -6.06 2.06
N ARG A 57 -8.89 -5.87 1.99
CA ARG A 57 -9.75 -5.92 3.18
C ARG A 57 -9.92 -7.34 3.67
N ARG A 58 -9.90 -7.51 4.99
CA ARG A 58 -10.09 -8.80 5.67
C ARG A 58 -11.39 -9.48 5.24
N LEU A 59 -12.45 -8.68 5.12
CA LEU A 59 -13.81 -9.08 4.73
C LEU A 59 -13.99 -9.22 3.20
N GLY A 60 -12.96 -8.92 2.43
CA GLY A 60 -12.98 -8.91 0.97
C GLY A 60 -13.15 -7.51 0.38
N GLY A 61 -12.70 -7.36 -0.85
CA GLY A 61 -12.57 -6.08 -1.54
C GLY A 61 -11.17 -5.48 -1.43
N THR A 62 -10.95 -4.44 -2.23
CA THR A 62 -9.71 -3.68 -2.26
C THR A 62 -10.01 -2.21 -2.52
N ASP A 63 -9.30 -1.31 -1.86
CA ASP A 63 -9.34 0.14 -2.07
C ASP A 63 -7.92 0.69 -2.05
N HIS A 64 -7.69 1.82 -2.72
CA HIS A 64 -6.37 2.43 -2.77
C HIS A 64 -6.42 3.92 -2.48
N HIS A 65 -5.32 4.42 -1.94
CA HIS A 65 -5.09 5.84 -1.75
C HIS A 65 -3.71 6.23 -2.28
N HIS A 66 -3.59 7.49 -2.67
CA HIS A 66 -2.35 8.07 -3.18
C HIS A 66 -1.81 9.02 -2.11
N TRP A 67 -0.60 8.75 -1.63
CA TRP A 67 0.07 9.53 -0.61
C TRP A 67 1.32 10.18 -1.18
N HIS A 68 1.60 11.43 -0.81
CA HIS A 68 2.97 11.93 -0.95
C HIS A 68 3.92 10.98 -0.24
N ARG A 69 5.13 10.83 -0.78
CA ARG A 69 6.14 9.94 -0.18
C ARG A 69 6.33 10.32 1.29
N GLN A 70 6.70 11.56 1.56
CA GLN A 70 6.95 12.03 2.92
C GLN A 70 5.77 11.76 3.87
N CYS A 71 4.53 12.08 3.47
CA CYS A 71 3.36 11.79 4.30
C CYS A 71 3.17 10.29 4.56
N ALA A 72 3.44 9.42 3.57
CA ALA A 72 3.37 7.98 3.79
C ALA A 72 4.42 7.49 4.81
N GLU A 73 5.62 8.08 4.81
CA GLU A 73 6.70 7.68 5.71
C GLU A 73 6.57 8.22 7.11
N GLU A 74 6.03 9.43 7.26
CA GLU A 74 5.86 10.07 8.57
C GLU A 74 4.56 9.65 9.28
N ILE A 75 3.53 9.27 8.52
CA ILE A 75 2.19 9.02 9.06
C ILE A 75 1.78 7.55 8.84
N LEU A 76 1.67 7.11 7.59
CA LEU A 76 1.10 5.80 7.26
C LEU A 76 2.00 4.62 7.70
N ILE A 77 3.28 4.63 7.33
CA ILE A 77 4.21 3.52 7.58
C ILE A 77 4.34 3.21 9.09
N PRO A 78 4.48 4.21 9.98
CA PRO A 78 4.54 3.98 11.43
C PRO A 78 3.32 3.26 12.02
N GLU A 79 2.14 3.39 11.41
CA GLU A 79 0.89 2.76 11.86
C GLU A 79 0.79 1.28 11.44
N LEU A 80 1.68 0.80 10.57
CA LEU A 80 1.60 -0.55 10.02
C LEU A 80 2.37 -1.57 10.85
N GLY A 81 1.64 -2.57 11.34
CA GLY A 81 2.22 -3.75 11.96
C GLY A 81 2.82 -4.72 10.93
N ASN A 82 3.76 -5.55 11.38
CA ASN A 82 4.36 -6.63 10.58
C ASN A 82 4.92 -6.20 9.21
N LEU A 83 5.46 -4.98 9.14
CA LEU A 83 5.98 -4.41 7.90
C LEU A 83 7.13 -5.27 7.32
N ARG A 84 7.07 -5.56 6.03
CA ARG A 84 8.08 -6.34 5.30
C ARG A 84 8.27 -5.80 3.90
N ARG A 85 9.51 -5.89 3.40
CA ARG A 85 9.82 -5.67 1.97
C ARG A 85 9.40 -6.90 1.17
N ILE A 86 8.74 -6.67 0.05
CA ILE A 86 8.27 -7.71 -0.88
C ILE A 86 8.67 -7.30 -2.30
N PRO A 87 9.04 -8.24 -3.20
CA PRO A 87 9.32 -7.89 -4.60
C PRO A 87 8.15 -7.11 -5.22
N ALA A 88 8.44 -6.05 -5.98
CA ALA A 88 7.40 -5.23 -6.63
C ALA A 88 6.50 -6.05 -7.58
N SER A 89 7.01 -7.17 -8.12
CA SER A 89 6.25 -8.12 -8.94
C SER A 89 5.09 -8.80 -8.19
N GLU A 90 5.08 -8.80 -6.85
CA GLU A 90 4.01 -9.38 -6.04
C GLU A 90 2.87 -8.41 -5.75
N SER A 91 3.09 -7.10 -5.96
CA SER A 91 2.11 -6.06 -5.66
C SER A 91 1.41 -5.53 -6.92
N SER A 92 1.27 -6.35 -7.96
CA SER A 92 0.50 -5.94 -9.14
C SER A 92 -0.99 -5.82 -8.80
N GLN A 93 -1.67 -4.86 -9.41
CA GLN A 93 -3.11 -4.65 -9.21
C GLN A 93 -3.91 -5.95 -9.36
N SER A 94 -3.66 -6.72 -10.42
CA SER A 94 -4.31 -8.01 -10.66
C SER A 94 -4.14 -9.02 -9.53
N LYS A 95 -2.96 -9.09 -8.90
CA LYS A 95 -2.68 -9.99 -7.77
C LYS A 95 -3.40 -9.52 -6.51
N LEU A 96 -3.42 -8.22 -6.25
CA LEU A 96 -4.06 -7.65 -5.06
C LEU A 96 -5.58 -7.74 -5.15
N GLU A 97 -6.17 -7.46 -6.32
CA GLU A 97 -7.60 -7.69 -6.57
C GLU A 97 -7.98 -9.17 -6.40
N ALA A 98 -7.16 -10.09 -6.92
CA ALA A 98 -7.39 -11.52 -6.74
C ALA A 98 -7.36 -11.95 -5.27
N ARG A 99 -6.50 -11.33 -4.45
CA ARG A 99 -6.47 -11.52 -2.99
C ARG A 99 -7.74 -10.99 -2.32
N GLY A 100 -8.19 -9.79 -2.70
CA GLY A 100 -9.41 -9.19 -2.15
C GLY A 100 -10.69 -9.96 -2.48
N ARG A 101 -10.70 -10.83 -3.50
CA ARG A 101 -11.87 -11.68 -3.80
C ARG A 101 -12.09 -12.81 -2.78
N VAL A 102 -11.11 -13.12 -1.94
CA VAL A 102 -11.21 -14.22 -0.96
C VAL A 102 -11.13 -13.63 0.45
N PRO A 103 -12.17 -13.79 1.29
CA PRO A 103 -12.09 -13.40 2.69
C PRO A 103 -10.90 -14.08 3.35
N SER A 104 -10.05 -13.28 4.01
CA SER A 104 -8.90 -13.80 4.75
C SER A 104 -9.39 -14.82 5.80
N GLY A 105 -8.93 -16.07 5.67
CA GLY A 105 -9.33 -17.19 6.54
C GLY A 105 -10.20 -18.27 5.89
N ARG A 106 -10.83 -18.03 4.72
CA ARG A 106 -11.43 -19.13 3.94
C ARG A 106 -10.32 -19.88 3.19
N ARG A 107 -9.72 -20.88 3.85
CA ARG A 107 -8.93 -21.91 3.14
C ARG A 107 -9.79 -22.45 1.99
N ARG A 108 -9.28 -22.38 0.76
CA ARG A 108 -9.84 -23.17 -0.36
C ARG A 108 -9.81 -24.62 0.10
N ARG A 109 -10.99 -25.19 0.42
CA ARG A 109 -11.13 -26.64 0.53
C ARG A 109 -10.83 -27.17 -0.87
N ARG A 110 -9.71 -27.89 -0.99
CA ARG A 110 -9.43 -28.74 -2.15
C ARG A 110 -10.42 -29.88 -2.19
#